data_AF-A0A3D0NCB7-F1
#
_entry.id   AF-A0A3D0NCB7-F1
#
_cell.length_a   1.000
_cell.length_b   1.000
_cell.length_c   1.000
_cell.angle_alpha   90.00
_cell.angle_beta   90.00
_cell.angle_gamma   90.00
#
_symmetry.space_group_name_H-M   'P 1'
#
loop_
_entity.id
_entity.type
_entity.pdbx_description
1 polymer ?
#
loop_
_entity_poly.entity_id
_entity_poly.type
_entity_poly.pdbx_seq_one_letter_code
_entity_poly.pdbx_strand_id
1 'polypeptide(L)'
;MKRSLRKAGFTLLEVLMVVAMLAIVGGAIITSYGGLEDKAAKGTATHTIAAITEAFLVYDSTEGGLPNNLETMAAATPTSPTYVAAELDNRADAVTGEEMAGNLKPDKLPKKFGLHTASADHISALVAAGITKIRYMDAKGNNETTDDLDIKAADGSNATQVGPLSQISIPQHAFEAPRPGDGRNRGRGFYLNLVADPAPTPKLMYWGAAKADGTTAGGYDVIKVGGLNNQILVGMGLGNASNLVGEGVFTNLQHAPYYGNVAKNQYNHYIALIDVASSPAKLVAILDSRGDS
;
A
#
# COMPACT_ATOMS: atom_id res chain seq x y z
N MET A 1 46.10 -35.39 50.96
CA MET A 1 44.75 -35.43 51.57
C MET A 1 43.85 -34.50 50.76
N LYS A 2 43.00 -35.03 49.85
CA LYS A 2 42.11 -34.22 48.98
C LYS A 2 40.77 -34.02 49.69
N ARG A 3 40.44 -32.77 50.03
CA ARG A 3 39.16 -32.40 50.68
C ARG A 3 38.07 -32.30 49.60
N SER A 4 37.09 -33.20 49.63
CA SER A 4 35.93 -33.13 48.74
C SER A 4 34.97 -32.06 49.27
N LEU A 5 34.71 -31.03 48.46
CA LEU A 5 33.67 -30.04 48.69
C LEU A 5 32.32 -30.71 48.38
N ARG A 6 31.54 -31.06 49.40
CA ARG A 6 30.17 -31.53 49.21
C ARG A 6 29.33 -30.41 48.61
N LYS A 7 28.72 -30.65 47.45
CA LYS A 7 27.68 -29.77 46.88
C LYS A 7 26.48 -29.80 47.83
N ALA A 8 26.09 -28.64 48.36
CA ALA A 8 24.82 -28.49 49.07
C ALA A 8 23.69 -28.67 48.06
N GLY A 9 22.80 -29.65 48.29
CA GLY A 9 21.60 -29.83 47.47
C GLY A 9 20.63 -28.69 47.72
N PHE A 10 20.04 -28.13 46.66
CA PHE A 10 19.02 -27.09 46.75
C PHE A 10 17.82 -27.55 47.57
N THR A 11 17.31 -26.69 48.45
CA THR A 11 16.12 -26.99 49.24
C THR A 11 14.84 -26.81 48.41
N LEU A 12 13.81 -27.60 48.71
CA LEU A 12 12.51 -27.50 48.03
C LEU A 12 11.89 -26.09 48.21
N LEU A 13 12.16 -25.45 49.34
CA LEU A 13 11.69 -24.11 49.68
C LEU A 13 12.36 -23.03 48.82
N GLU A 14 13.66 -23.14 48.54
CA GLU A 14 14.37 -22.24 47.62
C GLU A 14 13.82 -22.34 46.20
N VAL A 15 13.58 -23.56 45.71
CA VAL A 15 13.02 -23.76 44.37
C VAL A 15 11.62 -23.15 44.27
N LEU A 16 10.78 -23.34 45.29
CA LEU A 16 9.42 -22.81 45.31
C LEU A 16 9.39 -21.27 45.37
N MET A 17 10.29 -20.67 46.15
CA MET A 17 10.45 -19.22 46.21
C MET A 17 10.88 -18.63 44.86
N VAL A 18 11.85 -19.25 44.19
CA VAL A 18 12.34 -18.79 42.88
C VAL A 18 11.23 -18.88 41.83
N VAL A 19 10.48 -19.98 41.79
CA VAL A 19 9.36 -20.13 40.84
C VAL A 19 8.26 -19.10 41.11
N ALA A 20 7.95 -18.82 42.39
CA ALA A 20 6.98 -17.78 42.75
C ALA A 20 7.44 -16.38 42.31
N MET A 21 8.71 -16.03 42.52
CA MET A 21 9.27 -14.76 42.06
C MET A 21 9.28 -14.65 40.53
N LEU A 22 9.67 -15.73 39.82
CA LEU A 22 9.65 -15.77 38.36
C LEU A 22 8.23 -15.66 37.80
N ALA A 23 7.21 -16.24 38.45
CA ALA A 23 5.82 -16.12 38.02
C ALA A 23 5.29 -14.68 38.15
N ILE A 24 5.60 -14.00 39.25
CA ILE A 24 5.20 -12.60 39.49
C ILE A 24 5.89 -11.66 38.49
N VAL A 25 7.22 -11.80 38.35
CA VAL A 25 8.01 -10.97 37.43
C VAL A 25 7.64 -11.26 35.96
N GLY A 26 7.44 -12.54 35.61
CA GLY A 26 7.04 -12.94 34.26
C GLY A 26 5.70 -12.37 33.84
N GLY A 27 4.70 -12.36 34.72
CA GLY A 27 3.39 -11.76 34.44
C GLY A 27 3.46 -10.24 34.19
N ALA A 28 4.25 -9.52 34.99
CA ALA A 28 4.44 -8.08 34.82
C ALA A 28 5.19 -7.73 33.52
N ILE A 29 6.22 -8.51 33.17
CA ILE A 29 7.00 -8.31 31.93
C ILE A 29 6.12 -8.54 30.69
N ILE A 30 5.31 -9.60 30.64
CA ILE A 30 4.49 -9.88 29.44
C ILE A 30 3.51 -8.73 29.14
N THR A 31 2.90 -8.14 30.17
CA THR A 31 1.97 -7.01 30.00
C THR A 31 2.66 -5.71 29.60
N SER A 32 3.91 -5.48 30.02
CA SER A 32 4.68 -4.28 29.61
C SER A 32 5.21 -4.39 28.17
N TYR A 33 5.55 -5.59 27.70
CA TYR A 33 6.08 -5.80 26.35
C TYR A 33 5.00 -5.89 25.26
N GLY A 34 3.80 -6.39 25.59
CA GLY A 34 2.71 -6.60 24.62
C GLY A 34 2.16 -5.35 23.92
N GLY A 35 2.54 -4.13 24.35
CA GLY A 35 2.14 -2.88 23.69
C GLY A 35 3.30 -2.00 23.20
N LEU A 36 4.56 -2.40 23.46
CA LEU A 36 5.74 -1.64 23.02
C LEU A 36 5.97 -1.78 21.52
N GLU A 37 5.69 -2.95 20.94
CA GLU A 37 5.81 -3.20 19.51
C GLU A 37 4.86 -2.31 18.69
N ASP A 38 3.59 -2.21 19.09
CA ASP A 38 2.61 -1.35 18.45
C ASP A 38 2.96 0.15 18.58
N LYS A 39 3.50 0.56 19.73
CA LYS A 39 3.96 1.94 19.94
C LYS A 39 5.19 2.26 19.10
N ALA A 40 6.14 1.33 19.03
CA ALA A 40 7.33 1.47 18.19
C ALA A 40 6.96 1.53 16.71
N ALA A 41 6.07 0.64 16.25
CA ALA A 41 5.56 0.64 14.88
C ALA A 41 4.88 1.96 14.52
N LYS A 42 4.06 2.52 15.42
CA LYS A 42 3.46 3.85 15.24
C LYS A 42 4.51 4.96 15.19
N GLY A 43 5.49 4.95 16.08
CA GLY A 43 6.58 5.95 16.07
C GLY A 43 7.39 5.93 14.77
N THR A 44 7.73 4.74 14.28
CA THR A 44 8.40 4.56 12.97
C THR A 44 7.51 5.03 11.82
N ALA A 45 6.21 4.76 11.87
CA ALA A 45 5.26 5.22 10.86
C ALA A 45 5.17 6.75 10.82
N THR A 46 5.07 7.43 11.96
CA THR A 46 5.06 8.91 12.00
C THR A 46 6.30 9.51 11.36
N HIS A 47 7.49 8.96 11.66
CA HIS A 47 8.74 9.42 11.03
C HIS A 47 8.74 9.14 9.51
N THR A 48 8.26 7.97 9.10
CA THR A 48 8.21 7.58 7.68
C THR A 48 7.21 8.43 6.91
N ILE A 49 6.05 8.74 7.49
CA ILE A 49 5.03 9.62 6.92
C ILE A 49 5.60 11.02 6.67
N ALA A 50 6.34 11.58 7.64
CA ALA A 50 7.00 12.86 7.46
C ALA A 50 8.05 12.80 6.32
N ALA A 51 8.89 11.76 6.29
CA ALA A 51 9.89 11.59 5.24
C ALA A 51 9.26 11.43 3.83
N ILE A 52 8.17 10.69 3.70
CA ILE A 52 7.44 10.54 2.44
C ILE A 52 6.80 11.87 2.03
N THR A 53 6.20 12.60 2.97
CA THR A 53 5.60 13.90 2.69
C THR A 53 6.64 14.87 2.11
N GLU A 54 7.80 14.97 2.75
CA GLU A 54 8.91 15.77 2.23
C GLU A 54 9.41 15.27 0.87
N ALA A 55 9.47 13.96 0.65
CA ALA A 55 9.87 13.40 -0.64
C ALA A 55 8.90 13.81 -1.77
N PHE A 56 7.59 13.80 -1.52
CA PHE A 56 6.59 14.29 -2.47
C PHE A 56 6.73 15.79 -2.73
N LEU A 57 6.94 16.60 -1.70
CA LEU A 57 7.10 18.06 -1.84
C LEU A 57 8.36 18.42 -2.63
N VAL A 58 9.47 17.74 -2.36
CA VAL A 58 10.71 17.92 -3.13
C VAL A 58 10.50 17.50 -4.58
N TYR A 59 9.87 16.34 -4.81
CA TYR A 59 9.59 15.84 -6.16
C TYR A 59 8.73 16.83 -6.95
N ASP A 60 7.64 17.33 -6.37
CA ASP A 60 6.76 18.33 -6.98
C ASP A 60 7.53 19.61 -7.33
N SER A 61 8.40 20.07 -6.41
CA SER A 61 9.23 21.25 -6.66
C SER A 61 10.32 21.05 -7.72
N THR A 62 10.83 19.83 -7.91
CA THR A 62 11.96 19.56 -8.83
C THR A 62 11.51 19.08 -10.20
N GLU A 63 10.43 18.30 -10.27
CA GLU A 63 9.93 17.63 -11.48
C GLU A 63 8.67 18.33 -12.02
N GLY A 64 8.08 19.27 -11.28
CA GLY A 64 6.96 20.10 -11.73
C GLY A 64 5.60 19.41 -11.69
N GLY A 65 5.44 18.39 -10.83
CA GLY A 65 4.18 17.69 -10.62
C GLY A 65 4.31 16.56 -9.60
N LEU A 66 3.19 15.93 -9.26
CA LEU A 66 3.13 14.78 -8.37
C LEU A 66 3.76 13.52 -9.01
N PRO A 67 4.29 12.61 -8.18
CA PRO A 67 4.79 11.32 -8.64
C PRO A 67 3.76 10.52 -9.42
N ASN A 68 4.24 9.86 -10.47
CA ASN A 68 3.44 9.04 -11.35
C ASN A 68 3.48 7.56 -10.95
N ASN A 69 2.65 6.74 -11.60
CA ASN A 69 2.63 5.28 -11.46
C ASN A 69 2.30 4.80 -10.04
N LEU A 70 1.43 5.54 -9.35
CA LEU A 70 0.93 5.23 -8.00
C LEU A 70 -0.11 4.09 -8.04
N GLU A 71 -0.28 3.39 -6.93
CA GLU A 71 -1.16 2.21 -6.82
C GLU A 71 -2.59 2.62 -6.48
N THR A 72 -3.59 2.10 -7.18
CA THR A 72 -4.99 2.47 -6.95
C THR A 72 -5.62 1.80 -5.74
N MET A 73 -4.93 0.82 -5.13
CA MET A 73 -5.48 -0.11 -4.13
C MET A 73 -6.70 -0.90 -4.65
N ALA A 74 -6.86 -0.99 -5.97
CA ALA A 74 -7.95 -1.70 -6.64
C ALA A 74 -7.41 -2.74 -7.62
N ALA A 75 -8.24 -3.74 -7.91
CA ALA A 75 -8.03 -4.68 -8.98
C ALA A 75 -9.04 -4.41 -10.11
N ALA A 76 -8.67 -4.74 -11.34
CA ALA A 76 -9.49 -4.55 -12.52
C ALA A 76 -9.09 -5.50 -13.65
N THR A 77 -10.00 -5.72 -14.60
CA THR A 77 -9.71 -6.41 -15.85
C THR A 77 -9.25 -5.39 -16.90
N PRO A 78 -8.00 -5.46 -17.39
CA PRO A 78 -7.52 -4.57 -18.45
C PRO A 78 -8.22 -4.84 -19.78
N THR A 79 -8.55 -3.79 -20.51
CA THR A 79 -9.07 -3.91 -21.88
C THR A 79 -7.90 -3.85 -22.87
N SER A 80 -7.72 -4.90 -23.67
CA SER A 80 -6.66 -5.01 -24.68
C SER A 80 -5.26 -4.62 -24.16
N PRO A 81 -4.77 -5.23 -23.07
CA PRO A 81 -3.47 -4.89 -22.52
C PRO A 81 -2.35 -5.11 -23.53
N THR A 82 -1.38 -4.20 -23.54
CA THR A 82 -0.19 -4.25 -24.40
C THR A 82 1.06 -4.31 -23.53
N TYR A 83 1.95 -5.24 -23.82
CA TYR A 83 3.26 -5.30 -23.15
C TYR A 83 4.21 -4.27 -23.76
N VAL A 84 4.79 -3.43 -22.91
CA VAL A 84 5.72 -2.36 -23.29
C VAL A 84 7.12 -2.77 -22.87
N ALA A 85 7.90 -3.31 -23.81
CA ALA A 85 9.23 -3.88 -23.53
C ALA A 85 10.23 -2.88 -22.92
N ALA A 86 10.10 -1.58 -23.23
CA ALA A 86 10.96 -0.55 -22.65
C ALA A 86 10.69 -0.31 -21.15
N GLU A 87 9.48 -0.61 -20.69
CA GLU A 87 9.04 -0.43 -19.31
C GLU A 87 9.01 -1.75 -18.53
N LEU A 88 9.21 -2.89 -19.22
CA LEU A 88 9.07 -4.24 -18.67
C LEU A 88 7.71 -4.47 -17.99
N ASP A 89 6.67 -3.87 -18.55
CA ASP A 89 5.37 -3.76 -17.90
C ASP A 89 4.21 -3.81 -18.91
N ASN A 90 2.99 -3.93 -18.40
CA ASN A 90 1.77 -3.96 -19.19
C ASN A 90 1.04 -2.62 -19.07
N ARG A 91 0.66 -2.10 -20.23
CA ARG A 91 -0.18 -0.94 -20.40
C ARG A 91 -1.60 -1.35 -20.76
N ALA A 92 -2.57 -0.77 -20.09
CA ALA A 92 -3.94 -0.70 -20.57
C ALA A 92 -4.34 0.77 -20.80
N ASP A 93 -5.26 1.01 -21.73
CA ASP A 93 -5.87 2.34 -21.92
C ASP A 93 -7.32 2.41 -21.38
N ALA A 94 -7.88 1.26 -20.99
CA ALA A 94 -9.16 1.16 -20.30
C ALA A 94 -9.21 -0.09 -19.41
N VAL A 95 -10.07 -0.07 -18.40
CA VAL A 95 -10.30 -1.17 -17.48
C VAL A 95 -11.80 -1.40 -17.27
N THR A 96 -12.17 -2.60 -16.83
CA THR A 96 -13.54 -2.95 -16.44
C THR A 96 -13.54 -3.80 -15.17
N GLY A 97 -14.70 -3.94 -14.53
CA GLY A 97 -14.87 -4.84 -13.39
C GLY A 97 -14.09 -4.42 -12.15
N GLU A 98 -13.85 -3.11 -11.97
CA GLU A 98 -12.99 -2.66 -10.88
C GLU A 98 -13.60 -2.93 -9.51
N GLU A 99 -12.77 -3.51 -8.64
CA GLU A 99 -13.07 -3.89 -7.27
C GLU A 99 -11.89 -3.54 -6.35
N MET A 100 -12.12 -3.50 -5.04
CA MET A 100 -11.03 -3.27 -4.09
C MET A 100 -10.05 -4.45 -4.11
N ALA A 101 -8.76 -4.18 -3.94
CA ALA A 101 -7.77 -5.24 -3.87
C ALA A 101 -8.00 -6.12 -2.61
N GLY A 102 -7.98 -7.43 -2.78
CA GLY A 102 -8.26 -8.42 -1.74
C GLY A 102 -7.14 -8.55 -0.70
N ASN A 103 -5.96 -8.00 -0.98
CA ASN A 103 -4.85 -7.94 -0.04
C ASN A 103 -4.92 -6.71 0.89
N LEU A 104 -5.92 -5.84 0.73
CA LEU A 104 -6.16 -4.77 1.71
C LEU A 104 -6.59 -5.37 3.05
N LYS A 105 -6.11 -4.80 4.15
CA LYS A 105 -6.47 -5.27 5.49
C LYS A 105 -8.00 -5.15 5.71
N PRO A 106 -8.75 -6.27 5.83
CA PRO A 106 -10.22 -6.25 5.74
C PRO A 106 -10.91 -5.34 6.75
N ASP A 107 -10.34 -5.20 7.95
CA ASP A 107 -10.91 -4.39 9.03
C ASP A 107 -10.49 -2.91 9.04
N LYS A 108 -9.70 -2.48 8.06
CA LYS A 108 -9.12 -1.12 8.04
C LYS A 108 -9.42 -0.40 6.73
N LEU A 109 -8.55 -0.52 5.73
CA LEU A 109 -8.63 0.29 4.50
C LEU A 109 -9.99 0.20 3.80
N PRO A 110 -10.60 -1.00 3.60
CA PRO A 110 -11.90 -1.09 2.94
C PRO A 110 -13.06 -0.40 3.68
N LYS A 111 -12.93 -0.14 4.99
CA LYS A 111 -13.94 0.60 5.77
C LYS A 111 -13.75 2.12 5.72
N LYS A 112 -12.56 2.57 5.33
CA LYS A 112 -12.18 3.99 5.31
C LYS A 112 -12.28 4.60 3.91
N PHE A 113 -12.10 3.77 2.87
CA PHE A 113 -12.23 4.17 1.47
C PHE A 113 -13.52 3.67 0.84
N GLY A 114 -13.94 4.30 -0.25
CA GLY A 114 -15.01 3.84 -1.12
C GLY A 114 -14.57 3.87 -2.58
N LEU A 115 -14.84 2.81 -3.32
CA LEU A 115 -14.45 2.68 -4.72
C LEU A 115 -15.57 3.20 -5.62
N HIS A 116 -15.34 4.33 -6.28
CA HIS A 116 -16.35 4.99 -7.14
C HIS A 116 -15.75 5.39 -8.48
N THR A 117 -16.59 5.44 -9.50
CA THR A 117 -16.21 5.93 -10.83
C THR A 117 -15.80 7.39 -10.74
N ALA A 118 -14.59 7.72 -11.21
CA ALA A 118 -14.12 9.09 -11.20
C ALA A 118 -14.87 9.95 -12.22
N SER A 119 -15.06 11.23 -11.91
CA SER A 119 -15.51 12.20 -12.93
C SER A 119 -14.36 12.50 -13.90
N ALA A 120 -14.70 12.94 -15.11
CA ALA A 120 -13.70 13.39 -16.10
C ALA A 120 -12.83 14.53 -15.56
N ASP A 121 -13.41 15.41 -14.74
CA ASP A 121 -12.70 16.51 -14.07
C ASP A 121 -11.67 15.98 -13.07
N HIS A 122 -12.00 14.96 -12.27
CA HIS A 122 -11.05 14.35 -11.34
C HIS A 122 -9.86 13.71 -12.06
N ILE A 123 -10.10 13.04 -13.20
CA ILE A 123 -8.97 12.49 -13.99
C ILE A 123 -8.16 13.61 -14.63
N SER A 124 -8.81 14.64 -15.16
CA SER A 124 -8.12 15.78 -15.76
C SER A 124 -7.25 16.52 -14.73
N ALA A 125 -7.71 16.63 -13.48
CA ALA A 125 -6.94 17.19 -12.38
C ALA A 125 -5.68 16.35 -12.04
N LEU A 126 -5.80 15.01 -12.04
CA LEU A 126 -4.67 14.09 -11.83
C LEU A 126 -3.65 14.20 -12.96
N VAL A 127 -4.10 14.18 -14.21
CA VAL A 127 -3.25 14.33 -15.38
C VAL A 127 -2.55 15.69 -15.40
N ALA A 128 -3.26 16.77 -15.04
CA ALA A 128 -2.68 18.11 -14.90
C ALA A 128 -1.63 18.18 -13.78
N ALA A 129 -1.74 17.33 -12.76
CA ALA A 129 -0.74 17.20 -11.71
C ALA A 129 0.44 16.28 -12.09
N GLY A 130 0.48 15.72 -13.31
CA GLY A 130 1.55 14.82 -13.78
C GLY A 130 1.27 13.33 -13.56
N ILE A 131 0.14 12.96 -12.95
CA ILE A 131 -0.26 11.57 -12.76
C ILE A 131 -0.94 11.07 -14.04
N THR A 132 -0.13 10.51 -14.94
CA THR A 132 -0.58 9.95 -16.24
C THR A 132 -0.60 8.42 -16.26
N LYS A 133 -0.15 7.77 -15.19
CA LYS A 133 -0.12 6.32 -15.01
C LYS A 133 -0.56 5.99 -13.59
N ILE A 134 -1.51 5.07 -13.47
CA ILE A 134 -1.93 4.50 -12.17
C ILE A 134 -1.94 2.98 -12.27
N ARG A 135 -1.64 2.28 -11.17
CA ARG A 135 -1.46 0.83 -11.18
C ARG A 135 -2.65 0.12 -10.56
N TYR A 136 -3.17 -0.85 -11.29
CA TYR A 136 -4.15 -1.81 -10.80
C TYR A 136 -3.51 -3.18 -10.64
N MET A 137 -4.12 -3.99 -9.79
CA MET A 137 -3.93 -5.43 -9.86
C MET A 137 -4.86 -6.01 -10.93
N ASP A 138 -4.45 -7.09 -11.59
CA ASP A 138 -5.30 -7.88 -12.46
C ASP A 138 -6.41 -8.56 -11.65
N ALA A 139 -7.66 -8.46 -12.11
CA ALA A 139 -8.82 -9.02 -11.40
C ALA A 139 -8.76 -10.54 -11.23
N LYS A 140 -8.18 -11.29 -12.18
CA LYS A 140 -7.95 -12.74 -12.01
C LYS A 140 -6.89 -13.01 -10.96
N GLY A 141 -5.98 -12.07 -10.76
CA GLY A 141 -5.04 -12.03 -9.65
C GLY A 141 -5.65 -11.59 -8.31
N ASN A 142 -6.94 -11.24 -8.25
CA ASN A 142 -7.57 -10.69 -7.04
C ASN A 142 -8.42 -11.69 -6.26
N ASN A 143 -8.06 -12.98 -6.27
CA ASN A 143 -8.88 -14.01 -5.64
C ASN A 143 -8.03 -15.12 -5.00
N GLU A 144 -8.72 -16.10 -4.42
CA GLU A 144 -8.11 -17.24 -3.73
C GLU A 144 -7.98 -18.50 -4.61
N THR A 145 -7.99 -18.32 -5.93
CA THR A 145 -7.83 -19.40 -6.91
C THR A 145 -6.51 -19.28 -7.66
N THR A 146 -6.14 -20.32 -8.39
CA THR A 146 -5.03 -20.29 -9.33
C THR A 146 -5.56 -19.96 -10.71
N ASP A 147 -5.05 -18.91 -11.33
CA ASP A 147 -5.49 -18.47 -12.66
C ASP A 147 -4.34 -17.88 -13.49
N ASP A 148 -4.54 -17.83 -14.80
CA ASP A 148 -3.67 -17.12 -15.74
C ASP A 148 -4.14 -15.67 -15.83
N LEU A 149 -3.21 -14.72 -15.66
CA LEU A 149 -3.55 -13.30 -15.67
C LEU A 149 -3.89 -12.83 -17.10
N ASP A 150 -4.64 -11.73 -17.22
CA ASP A 150 -4.94 -11.10 -18.51
C ASP A 150 -3.77 -10.27 -19.05
N ILE A 151 -2.63 -10.28 -18.35
CA ILE A 151 -1.43 -9.50 -18.63
C ILE A 151 -0.20 -10.39 -18.85
N LYS A 152 0.88 -9.80 -19.38
CA LYS A 152 2.16 -10.48 -19.58
C LYS A 152 3.06 -10.40 -18.36
N ALA A 153 4.03 -11.30 -18.25
CA ALA A 153 5.13 -11.15 -17.31
C ALA A 153 6.08 -10.04 -17.75
N ALA A 154 6.94 -9.61 -16.84
CA ALA A 154 7.92 -8.53 -17.03
C ALA A 154 8.99 -8.83 -18.10
N ASP A 155 9.04 -10.04 -18.66
CA ASP A 155 9.88 -10.40 -19.81
C ASP A 155 9.09 -10.50 -21.13
N GLY A 156 7.79 -10.21 -21.11
CA GLY A 156 6.90 -10.30 -22.27
C GLY A 156 6.36 -11.70 -22.56
N SER A 157 6.65 -12.70 -21.72
CA SER A 157 5.97 -14.01 -21.73
C SER A 157 4.57 -13.90 -21.13
N ASN A 158 3.73 -14.93 -21.29
CA ASN A 158 2.40 -14.93 -20.67
C ASN A 158 2.56 -15.06 -19.14
N ALA A 159 1.84 -14.24 -18.36
CA ALA A 159 1.82 -14.39 -16.91
C ALA A 159 0.82 -15.47 -16.51
N THR A 160 1.32 -16.70 -16.34
CA THR A 160 0.50 -17.87 -16.06
C THR A 160 0.61 -18.30 -14.59
N GLN A 161 -0.47 -18.91 -14.08
CA GLN A 161 -0.52 -19.62 -12.80
C GLN A 161 -0.13 -18.79 -11.56
N VAL A 162 -0.72 -17.60 -11.41
CA VAL A 162 -0.66 -16.94 -10.09
C VAL A 162 -1.55 -17.72 -9.13
N GLY A 163 -1.03 -18.05 -7.95
CA GLY A 163 -1.77 -18.80 -6.94
C GLY A 163 -2.73 -17.92 -6.13
N PRO A 164 -3.33 -18.47 -5.05
CA PRO A 164 -4.22 -17.72 -4.16
C PRO A 164 -3.57 -16.44 -3.62
N LEU A 165 -4.32 -15.34 -3.53
CA LEU A 165 -3.82 -14.05 -3.04
C LEU A 165 -3.32 -14.12 -1.60
N SER A 166 -3.97 -14.92 -0.75
CA SER A 166 -3.51 -15.22 0.62
C SER A 166 -2.10 -15.83 0.69
N GLN A 167 -1.64 -16.46 -0.40
CA GLN A 167 -0.32 -17.09 -0.51
C GLN A 167 0.69 -16.22 -1.24
N ILE A 168 0.41 -14.92 -1.44
CA ILE A 168 1.34 -14.02 -2.10
C ILE A 168 2.68 -14.03 -1.35
N SER A 169 3.75 -14.27 -2.11
CA SER A 169 5.09 -14.47 -1.53
C SER A 169 5.70 -13.18 -1.00
N ILE A 170 5.41 -12.06 -1.67
CA ILE A 170 5.79 -10.72 -1.26
C ILE A 170 4.63 -9.76 -1.62
N PRO A 171 3.83 -9.30 -0.64
CA PRO A 171 2.62 -8.51 -0.91
C PRO A 171 2.93 -7.12 -1.47
N GLN A 172 4.12 -6.58 -1.18
CA GLN A 172 4.59 -5.27 -1.65
C GLN A 172 4.71 -5.23 -3.18
N HIS A 173 4.85 -6.38 -3.83
CA HIS A 173 4.94 -6.48 -5.29
C HIS A 173 3.59 -6.82 -5.92
N ALA A 174 2.46 -6.70 -5.22
CA ALA A 174 1.15 -7.06 -5.76
C ALA A 174 0.79 -6.24 -7.01
N PHE A 175 1.09 -4.94 -7.00
CA PHE A 175 0.80 -4.00 -8.10
C PHE A 175 1.92 -3.91 -9.15
N GLU A 176 3.03 -4.63 -8.97
CA GLU A 176 4.11 -4.67 -9.94
C GLU A 176 3.82 -5.68 -11.06
N ALA A 177 4.52 -5.53 -12.18
CA ALA A 177 4.45 -6.46 -13.30
C ALA A 177 4.71 -7.91 -12.83
N PRO A 178 3.97 -8.90 -13.35
CA PRO A 178 4.17 -10.30 -12.99
C PRO A 178 5.59 -10.77 -13.27
N ARG A 179 6.17 -11.52 -12.32
CA ARG A 179 7.52 -12.03 -12.49
C ARG A 179 7.49 -13.28 -13.39
N PRO A 180 8.39 -13.43 -14.37
CA PRO A 180 8.37 -14.59 -15.27
C PRO A 180 8.69 -15.90 -14.56
N GLY A 181 8.08 -16.99 -15.04
CA GLY A 181 8.30 -18.36 -14.59
C GLY A 181 7.22 -18.89 -13.63
N ASP A 182 7.01 -20.20 -13.67
CA ASP A 182 5.94 -20.89 -12.94
C ASP A 182 6.08 -20.82 -11.41
N GLY A 183 4.95 -20.85 -10.72
CA GLY A 183 4.88 -20.89 -9.25
C GLY A 183 5.31 -19.60 -8.54
N ARG A 184 5.51 -18.51 -9.29
CA ARG A 184 5.86 -17.21 -8.71
C ARG A 184 4.61 -16.44 -8.33
N ASN A 185 4.17 -16.66 -7.10
CA ASN A 185 3.00 -15.98 -6.57
C ASN A 185 3.32 -14.55 -6.09
N ARG A 186 3.66 -13.64 -7.02
CA ARG A 186 3.93 -12.20 -6.78
C ARG A 186 3.92 -11.46 -8.12
N GLY A 187 3.67 -10.15 -8.10
CA GLY A 187 3.55 -9.38 -9.33
C GLY A 187 2.25 -9.77 -10.03
N ARG A 188 1.26 -8.90 -9.94
CA ARG A 188 -0.06 -9.12 -10.56
C ARG A 188 -0.61 -7.84 -11.17
N GLY A 189 0.22 -6.81 -11.27
CA GLY A 189 -0.23 -5.48 -11.63
C GLY A 189 0.16 -5.07 -13.03
N PHE A 190 -0.55 -4.06 -13.49
CA PHE A 190 -0.35 -3.37 -14.75
C PHE A 190 -0.66 -1.90 -14.52
N TYR A 191 -0.20 -1.03 -15.41
CA TYR A 191 -0.57 0.38 -15.36
C TYR A 191 -1.69 0.69 -16.36
N LEU A 192 -2.64 1.50 -15.90
CA LEU A 192 -3.59 2.20 -16.74
C LEU A 192 -2.98 3.53 -17.15
N ASN A 193 -2.89 3.78 -18.45
CA ASN A 193 -2.52 5.06 -19.00
C ASN A 193 -3.70 6.02 -18.87
N LEU A 194 -3.56 7.04 -18.02
CA LEU A 194 -4.53 8.11 -17.84
C LEU A 194 -4.32 9.19 -18.89
N VAL A 195 -5.40 9.55 -19.55
CA VAL A 195 -5.47 10.71 -20.44
C VAL A 195 -6.48 11.70 -19.88
N ALA A 196 -6.34 12.99 -20.23
CA ALA A 196 -7.34 13.98 -19.89
C ALA A 196 -8.67 13.62 -20.57
N ASP A 197 -9.78 13.75 -19.84
CA ASP A 197 -11.14 13.40 -20.30
C ASP A 197 -11.26 11.95 -20.86
N PRO A 198 -10.90 10.91 -20.07
CA PRO A 198 -10.98 9.54 -20.56
C PRO A 198 -12.42 9.04 -20.55
N ALA A 199 -12.83 8.33 -21.60
CA ALA A 199 -14.10 7.62 -21.65
C ALA A 199 -13.86 6.13 -22.00
N PRO A 200 -14.25 5.17 -21.13
CA PRO A 200 -14.85 5.35 -19.81
C PRO A 200 -13.83 5.81 -18.74
N THR A 201 -14.29 6.52 -17.72
CA THR A 201 -13.46 6.90 -16.57
C THR A 201 -13.28 5.71 -15.60
N PRO A 202 -12.07 5.49 -15.06
CA PRO A 202 -11.82 4.39 -14.14
C PRO A 202 -12.37 4.68 -12.74
N LYS A 203 -12.56 3.63 -11.93
CA LYS A 203 -12.84 3.79 -10.51
C LYS A 203 -11.60 4.10 -9.67
N LEU A 204 -11.75 5.02 -8.71
CA LEU A 204 -10.71 5.43 -7.77
C LEU A 204 -11.16 5.24 -6.31
N MET A 205 -10.19 5.17 -5.40
CA MET A 205 -10.42 4.99 -3.97
C MET A 205 -10.63 6.33 -3.27
N TYR A 206 -11.88 6.72 -3.07
CA TYR A 206 -12.25 7.97 -2.41
C TYR A 206 -12.21 7.87 -0.89
N TRP A 207 -11.76 8.94 -0.25
CA TRP A 207 -11.67 9.08 1.20
C TRP A 207 -12.67 10.11 1.75
N GLY A 208 -12.93 10.04 3.06
CA GLY A 208 -13.73 11.05 3.75
C GLY A 208 -15.20 10.99 3.35
N ALA A 209 -15.85 12.13 3.15
CA ALA A 209 -17.26 12.14 2.73
C ALA A 209 -17.45 11.55 1.32
N ALA A 210 -16.50 11.80 0.41
CA ALA A 210 -16.51 11.27 -0.95
C ALA A 210 -16.42 9.73 -1.02
N LYS A 211 -16.07 9.05 0.07
CA LYS A 211 -16.13 7.57 0.12
C LYS A 211 -17.54 7.02 -0.14
N ALA A 212 -18.59 7.83 0.03
CA ALA A 212 -19.97 7.40 -0.16
C ALA A 212 -20.40 7.45 -1.64
N ASP A 213 -19.88 8.38 -2.43
CA ASP A 213 -20.43 8.73 -3.75
C ASP A 213 -19.41 9.24 -4.78
N GLY A 214 -18.13 9.36 -4.41
CA GLY A 214 -17.06 9.91 -5.24
C GLY A 214 -17.14 11.41 -5.51
N THR A 215 -18.08 12.15 -4.92
CA THR A 215 -18.37 13.55 -5.28
C THR A 215 -18.58 14.49 -4.10
N THR A 216 -18.95 13.99 -2.92
CA THR A 216 -19.16 14.84 -1.75
C THR A 216 -17.82 15.32 -1.17
N ALA A 217 -17.57 16.63 -1.25
CA ALA A 217 -16.37 17.26 -0.72
C ALA A 217 -16.34 17.34 0.82
N GLY A 218 -15.14 17.32 1.38
CA GLY A 218 -14.86 17.58 2.79
C GLY A 218 -15.28 16.45 3.73
N GLY A 219 -15.81 16.85 4.88
CA GLY A 219 -16.20 15.95 5.98
C GLY A 219 -15.14 15.87 7.08
N TYR A 220 -15.56 15.33 8.22
CA TYR A 220 -14.73 15.24 9.43
C TYR A 220 -13.38 14.56 9.19
N ASP A 221 -13.38 13.46 8.44
CA ASP A 221 -12.17 12.69 8.15
C ASP A 221 -11.18 13.42 7.22
N VAL A 222 -11.64 14.36 6.39
CA VAL A 222 -10.78 15.21 5.55
C VAL A 222 -10.12 16.30 6.40
N ILE A 223 -10.90 16.96 7.27
CA ILE A 223 -10.36 17.98 8.18
C ILE A 223 -9.36 17.37 9.16
N LYS A 224 -9.63 16.17 9.65
CA LYS A 224 -8.76 15.48 10.62
C LYS A 224 -7.35 15.22 10.09
N VAL A 225 -7.20 15.00 8.78
CA VAL A 225 -5.89 14.79 8.13
C VAL A 225 -5.26 16.09 7.62
N GLY A 226 -5.83 17.25 7.95
CA GLY A 226 -5.30 18.57 7.55
C GLY A 226 -5.86 19.11 6.23
N GLY A 227 -6.87 18.46 5.64
CA GLY A 227 -7.56 18.95 4.46
C GLY A 227 -8.58 20.07 4.74
N LEU A 228 -9.22 20.57 3.69
CA LEU A 228 -10.25 21.61 3.71
C LEU A 228 -11.64 21.05 3.33
N ASN A 229 -12.70 21.76 3.71
CA ASN A 229 -14.09 21.32 3.50
C ASN A 229 -14.53 21.24 2.02
N ASN A 230 -13.78 21.85 1.10
CA ASN A 230 -14.07 21.84 -0.33
C ASN A 230 -13.24 20.81 -1.12
N GLN A 231 -12.43 19.99 -0.45
CA GLN A 231 -11.54 19.03 -1.10
C GLN A 231 -12.19 17.66 -1.27
N ILE A 232 -11.83 16.98 -2.35
CA ILE A 232 -12.23 15.60 -2.61
C ILE A 232 -10.95 14.78 -2.66
N LEU A 233 -10.77 13.88 -1.69
CA LEU A 233 -9.51 13.14 -1.56
C LEU A 233 -9.62 11.74 -2.18
N VAL A 234 -8.65 11.40 -3.01
CA VAL A 234 -8.41 10.04 -3.52
C VAL A 234 -7.14 9.49 -2.89
N GLY A 235 -7.20 8.25 -2.41
CA GLY A 235 -6.05 7.51 -1.92
C GLY A 235 -5.31 6.81 -3.04
N MET A 236 -4.00 7.03 -3.13
CA MET A 236 -3.11 6.33 -4.03
C MET A 236 -1.88 5.82 -3.28
N GLY A 237 -1.58 4.55 -3.43
CA GLY A 237 -0.46 3.87 -2.80
C GLY A 237 0.90 4.21 -3.41
N LEU A 238 1.92 4.29 -2.56
CA LEU A 238 3.30 4.48 -3.00
C LEU A 238 4.02 3.13 -3.13
N GLY A 239 4.00 2.56 -4.32
CA GLY A 239 4.73 1.33 -4.66
C GLY A 239 6.12 1.59 -5.25
N ASN A 240 6.94 0.53 -5.40
CA ASN A 240 8.29 0.66 -5.98
C ASN A 240 8.28 1.08 -7.44
N ALA A 241 7.17 0.88 -8.14
CA ALA A 241 7.03 1.29 -9.53
C ALA A 241 6.74 2.80 -9.67
N SER A 242 6.46 3.52 -8.58
CA SER A 242 6.32 4.97 -8.63
C SER A 242 7.66 5.62 -8.98
N ASN A 243 7.63 6.65 -9.84
CA ASN A 243 8.84 7.37 -10.22
C ASN A 243 9.47 8.19 -9.06
N LEU A 244 8.78 8.34 -7.92
CA LEU A 244 9.39 8.83 -6.69
C LEU A 244 10.44 7.85 -6.13
N VAL A 245 10.31 6.57 -6.47
CA VAL A 245 11.18 5.48 -6.02
C VAL A 245 12.11 5.09 -7.17
N GLY A 246 13.42 5.29 -6.99
CA GLY A 246 14.45 4.76 -7.90
C GLY A 246 14.61 5.42 -9.28
N GLU A 247 13.63 6.18 -9.79
CA GLU A 247 13.65 6.68 -11.19
C GLU A 247 13.63 8.21 -11.37
N GLY A 248 13.39 9.01 -10.32
CA GLY A 248 13.44 10.47 -10.41
C GLY A 248 14.86 11.05 -10.61
N VAL A 249 14.98 12.26 -11.15
CA VAL A 249 16.30 12.94 -11.28
C VAL A 249 16.89 13.21 -9.89
N PHE A 250 16.01 13.43 -8.90
CA PHE A 250 16.33 13.52 -7.48
C PHE A 250 15.64 12.39 -6.71
N THR A 251 16.22 11.19 -6.77
CA THR A 251 15.70 10.03 -6.01
C THR A 251 15.87 10.24 -4.50
N ASN A 252 14.78 10.54 -3.80
CA ASN A 252 14.75 10.60 -2.33
C ASN A 252 14.52 9.22 -1.68
N LEU A 253 14.04 8.22 -2.44
CA LEU A 253 13.73 6.88 -1.94
C LEU A 253 14.33 5.79 -2.84
N GLN A 254 15.16 4.92 -2.27
CA GLN A 254 15.72 3.75 -2.97
C GLN A 254 14.71 2.61 -3.11
N HIS A 255 13.79 2.49 -2.16
CA HIS A 255 12.70 1.52 -2.13
C HIS A 255 11.45 2.16 -1.53
N ALA A 256 10.27 1.67 -1.91
CA ALA A 256 9.01 2.08 -1.31
C ALA A 256 9.02 1.72 0.18
N PRO A 257 8.78 2.70 1.08
CA PRO A 257 8.71 2.42 2.50
C PRO A 257 7.53 1.48 2.81
N TYR A 258 7.76 0.55 3.73
CA TYR A 258 6.73 -0.40 4.15
C TYR A 258 6.39 -0.25 5.63
N TYR A 259 5.13 -0.51 5.96
CA TYR A 259 4.63 -0.57 7.31
C TYR A 259 4.65 -2.02 7.81
N GLY A 260 5.49 -2.31 8.81
CA GLY A 260 5.77 -3.68 9.25
C GLY A 260 4.66 -4.36 10.06
N ASN A 261 3.64 -3.63 10.52
CA ASN A 261 2.57 -4.15 11.38
C ASN A 261 1.28 -4.46 10.58
N VAL A 262 1.45 -5.24 9.51
CA VAL A 262 0.39 -5.89 8.74
C VAL A 262 0.73 -7.36 8.53
N ALA A 263 -0.27 -8.20 8.24
CA ALA A 263 -0.02 -9.61 8.00
C ALA A 263 0.83 -9.82 6.73
N LYS A 264 1.52 -10.95 6.65
CA LYS A 264 2.44 -11.28 5.54
C LYS A 264 1.80 -11.17 4.14
N ASN A 265 0.50 -11.36 4.01
CA ASN A 265 -0.23 -11.31 2.75
C ASN A 265 -0.96 -9.97 2.52
N GLN A 266 -0.77 -8.99 3.41
CA GLN A 266 -1.51 -7.73 3.38
C GLN A 266 -0.70 -6.60 2.76
N TYR A 267 -1.43 -5.68 2.15
CA TYR A 267 -0.92 -4.42 1.62
C TYR A 267 -0.18 -3.63 2.71
N ASN A 268 1.04 -3.21 2.41
CA ASN A 268 1.98 -2.67 3.40
C ASN A 268 2.60 -1.32 2.99
N HIS A 269 2.24 -0.75 1.83
CA HIS A 269 2.73 0.57 1.44
C HIS A 269 1.92 1.70 2.09
N TYR A 270 2.52 2.89 2.10
CA TYR A 270 1.88 4.14 2.52
C TYR A 270 1.00 4.69 1.41
N ILE A 271 -0.02 5.45 1.78
CA ILE A 271 -1.07 5.94 0.89
C ILE A 271 -1.04 7.46 0.87
N ALA A 272 -0.84 8.06 -0.30
CA ALA A 272 -1.01 9.49 -0.53
C ALA A 272 -2.49 9.82 -0.71
N LEU A 273 -2.97 10.80 0.05
CA LEU A 273 -4.27 11.43 -0.14
C LEU A 273 -4.10 12.65 -1.05
N ILE A 274 -4.69 12.57 -2.23
CA ILE A 274 -4.57 13.57 -3.28
C ILE A 274 -5.92 14.25 -3.47
N ASP A 275 -5.95 15.58 -3.38
CA ASP A 275 -7.11 16.40 -3.67
C ASP A 275 -7.33 16.51 -5.18
N VAL A 276 -8.42 15.90 -5.65
CA VAL A 276 -8.83 15.91 -7.07
C VAL A 276 -9.90 16.96 -7.36
N ALA A 277 -10.37 17.72 -6.35
CA ALA A 277 -11.23 18.88 -6.58
C ALA A 277 -10.43 20.11 -7.05
N SER A 278 -9.12 20.12 -6.78
CA SER A 278 -8.18 21.12 -7.29
C SER A 278 -7.61 20.69 -8.65
N SER A 279 -7.39 21.66 -9.57
CA SER A 279 -6.67 21.41 -10.83
C SER A 279 -5.50 22.40 -10.95
N PRO A 280 -4.24 21.94 -10.97
CA PRO A 280 -3.81 20.55 -10.83
C PRO A 280 -4.13 19.96 -9.45
N ALA A 281 -4.26 18.63 -9.38
CA ALA A 281 -4.45 17.88 -8.15
C ALA A 281 -3.26 18.08 -7.18
N LYS A 282 -3.52 17.99 -5.87
CA LYS A 282 -2.50 18.32 -4.83
C LYS A 282 -2.43 17.26 -3.75
N LEU A 283 -1.22 16.99 -3.25
CA LEU A 283 -1.05 16.18 -2.04
C LEU A 283 -1.64 16.91 -0.83
N VAL A 284 -2.39 16.20 0.00
CA VAL A 284 -2.94 16.71 1.27
C VAL A 284 -2.31 16.04 2.47
N ALA A 285 -2.19 14.71 2.45
CA ALA A 285 -1.63 13.94 3.57
C ALA A 285 -1.12 12.58 3.11
N ILE A 286 -0.31 11.94 3.96
CA ILE A 286 0.11 10.53 3.81
C ILE A 286 -0.49 9.72 4.96
N LEU A 287 -0.96 8.51 4.66
CA LEU A 287 -1.48 7.54 5.61
C LEU A 287 -0.61 6.30 5.66
N ASP A 288 -0.57 5.63 6.80
CA ASP A 288 -0.05 4.26 6.93
C ASP A 288 -0.98 3.23 6.22
N SER A 289 -0.53 1.98 6.12
CA SER A 289 -1.32 0.90 5.48
C SER A 289 -2.57 0.46 6.27
N ARG A 290 -2.87 1.10 7.41
CA ARG A 290 -4.14 0.98 8.16
C ARG A 290 -5.05 2.18 7.92
N GLY A 291 -4.59 3.17 7.15
CA GLY A 291 -5.25 4.44 6.90
C GLY A 291 -5.16 5.40 8.09
N ASP A 292 -4.17 5.28 8.96
CA ASP A 292 -3.95 6.23 10.04
C ASP A 292 -2.86 7.24 9.60
N SER A 293 -3.10 8.54 9.85
CA SER A 293 -2.17 9.65 9.59
C SER A 293 -1.26 9.90 10.79
#